data_AF-A0AAX6EIG3-F1
#
_entry.id   AF-A0AAX6EIG3-F1
#
_cell.length_a   1.000
_cell.length_b   1.000
_cell.length_c   1.000
_cell.angle_alpha   90.00
_cell.angle_beta   90.00
_cell.angle_gamma   90.00
#
_symmetry.space_group_name_H-M   'P 1'
#
loop_
_entity.id
_entity.type
_entity.pdbx_description
1 polymer ?
#
loop_
_entity_poly.entity_id
_entity_poly.type
_entity_poly.pdbx_seq_one_letter_code
_entity_poly.pdbx_strand_id
1 'polypeptide(L)'
;MGTPNYTAWSEKKTFHVGDTLLFVYNNTFHNVVEVKKSDYDACTEKSAIATYTTGNDSITIKTAGTHYYLCGFPGHCSIGQKVEIAASAAKGTAPASSAAPSPASSGSDTGSASAPAPQGEGYTPELKRQPVAVRVFQRLHRRPAVLMAVAGAGVVALIW
;
A
#
# COMPACT_ATOMS: atom_id res chain seq x y z
N MET A 1 -8.23 -25.63 -15.30
CA MET A 1 -7.63 -24.66 -14.35
C MET A 1 -8.79 -23.87 -13.78
N GLY A 2 -9.07 -24.01 -12.48
CA GLY A 2 -10.22 -23.33 -11.86
C GLY A 2 -10.02 -21.82 -11.79
N THR A 3 -11.10 -21.05 -11.82
CA THR A 3 -11.07 -19.63 -11.53
C THR A 3 -10.59 -19.40 -10.10
N PRO A 4 -9.71 -18.42 -9.85
CA PRO A 4 -9.29 -18.08 -8.50
C PRO A 4 -10.51 -17.64 -7.67
N ASN A 5 -10.64 -18.19 -6.46
CA ASN A 5 -11.67 -17.80 -5.51
C ASN A 5 -11.06 -16.85 -4.47
N TYR A 6 -11.22 -15.55 -4.72
CA TYR A 6 -10.63 -14.51 -3.87
C TYR A 6 -11.28 -14.39 -2.50
N THR A 7 -12.57 -14.72 -2.38
CA THR A 7 -13.27 -14.80 -1.08
C THR A 7 -12.64 -15.86 -0.19
N ALA A 8 -12.50 -17.08 -0.69
CA ALA A 8 -11.87 -18.18 0.06
C ALA A 8 -10.38 -17.92 0.35
N TRP A 9 -9.72 -17.09 -0.46
CA TRP A 9 -8.35 -16.65 -0.21
C TRP A 9 -8.29 -15.62 0.94
N SER A 10 -9.17 -14.60 0.95
CA SER A 10 -9.12 -13.54 1.96
C SER A 10 -9.59 -14.03 3.33
N GLU A 11 -10.57 -14.94 3.38
CA GLU A 11 -11.06 -15.56 4.63
C GLU A 11 -9.98 -16.36 5.38
N LYS A 12 -8.93 -16.81 4.69
CA LYS A 12 -7.81 -17.56 5.28
C LYS A 12 -6.68 -16.65 5.76
N LYS A 13 -6.88 -15.35 5.74
CA LYS A 13 -5.86 -14.34 6.06
C LYS A 13 -6.39 -13.40 7.13
N THR A 14 -5.46 -12.79 7.85
CA THR A 14 -5.77 -11.74 8.83
C THR A 14 -5.07 -10.48 8.40
N PHE A 15 -5.85 -9.42 8.18
CA PHE A 15 -5.36 -8.12 7.74
C PHE A 15 -5.43 -7.12 8.90
N HIS A 16 -4.45 -6.24 8.96
CA HIS A 16 -4.35 -5.16 9.94
C HIS A 16 -4.08 -3.85 9.23
N VAL A 17 -4.45 -2.74 9.86
CA VAL A 17 -3.96 -1.43 9.44
C VAL A 17 -2.43 -1.45 9.39
N GLY A 18 -1.87 -0.94 8.29
CA GLY A 18 -0.45 -0.95 7.98
C GLY A 18 -0.01 -2.07 7.05
N ASP A 19 -0.79 -3.16 6.91
CA ASP A 19 -0.49 -4.21 5.93
C ASP A 19 -0.62 -3.66 4.50
N THR A 20 0.12 -4.27 3.57
CA THR A 20 0.09 -3.90 2.14
C THR A 20 -0.44 -5.03 1.29
N LEU A 21 -1.48 -4.74 0.52
CA LEU A 21 -2.03 -5.62 -0.51
C LEU A 21 -1.21 -5.43 -1.79
N LEU A 22 -0.67 -6.51 -2.33
CA LEU A 22 0.04 -6.50 -3.60
C LEU A 22 -0.81 -7.18 -4.67
N PHE A 23 -1.23 -6.40 -5.68
CA PHE A 23 -1.98 -6.89 -6.83
C PHE A 23 -1.07 -7.02 -8.04
N VAL A 24 -0.86 -8.25 -8.51
CA VAL A 24 -0.04 -8.53 -9.70
C VAL A 24 -0.91 -9.09 -10.81
N TYR A 25 -0.95 -8.41 -11.96
CA TYR A 25 -1.82 -8.74 -13.09
C TYR A 25 -1.27 -8.19 -14.42
N ASN A 26 -1.81 -8.68 -15.54
CA ASN A 26 -1.58 -8.06 -16.84
C ASN A 26 -2.48 -6.83 -16.97
N ASN A 27 -1.89 -5.63 -16.90
CA ASN A 27 -2.62 -4.35 -16.94
C ASN A 27 -3.30 -4.02 -18.28
N THR A 28 -3.08 -4.81 -19.32
CA THR A 28 -3.86 -4.71 -20.57
C THR A 28 -5.24 -5.33 -20.43
N PHE A 29 -5.41 -6.28 -19.50
CA PHE A 29 -6.66 -7.03 -19.32
C PHE A 29 -7.33 -6.79 -17.97
N HIS A 30 -6.61 -6.26 -16.99
CA HIS A 30 -7.13 -6.05 -15.65
C HIS A 30 -6.72 -4.70 -15.09
N ASN A 31 -7.45 -4.29 -14.07
CA ASN A 31 -7.16 -3.16 -13.20
C ASN A 31 -7.64 -3.52 -11.78
N VAL A 32 -7.33 -2.67 -10.82
CA VAL A 32 -7.88 -2.75 -9.46
C VAL A 32 -8.66 -1.48 -9.20
N VAL A 33 -9.89 -1.61 -8.73
CA VAL A 33 -10.74 -0.48 -8.35
C VAL A 33 -11.20 -0.70 -6.93
N GLU A 34 -10.87 0.25 -6.05
CA GLU A 34 -11.42 0.31 -4.71
C GLU A 34 -12.80 0.97 -4.77
N VAL A 35 -13.81 0.33 -4.19
CA VAL A 35 -15.20 0.77 -4.29
C VAL A 35 -15.93 0.68 -2.94
N LYS A 36 -17.11 1.29 -2.87
CA LYS A 36 -18.04 1.06 -1.76
C LYS A 36 -18.70 -0.32 -1.88
N LYS A 37 -19.24 -0.84 -0.77
CA LYS A 37 -19.94 -2.14 -0.73
C LYS A 37 -21.04 -2.27 -1.79
N SER A 38 -21.87 -1.23 -1.98
CA SER A 38 -22.95 -1.25 -2.98
C SER A 38 -22.45 -1.56 -4.39
N ASP A 39 -21.31 -0.99 -4.74
CA ASP A 39 -20.70 -1.09 -6.05
C ASP A 39 -19.96 -2.42 -6.21
N TYR A 40 -19.38 -2.93 -5.13
CA TYR A 40 -18.85 -4.29 -5.07
C TYR A 40 -19.92 -5.36 -5.25
N ASP A 41 -21.07 -5.22 -4.61
CA ASP A 41 -22.19 -6.15 -4.74
C ASP A 41 -22.77 -6.10 -6.16
N ALA A 42 -22.91 -4.90 -6.73
CA ALA A 42 -23.47 -4.68 -8.06
C ALA A 42 -22.46 -4.84 -9.22
N CYS A 43 -21.17 -5.02 -8.93
CA CYS A 43 -20.09 -5.00 -9.92
C CYS A 43 -20.09 -3.73 -10.80
N THR A 44 -20.08 -2.57 -10.16
CA THR A 44 -20.01 -1.26 -10.83
C THR A 44 -18.90 -0.39 -10.25
N GLU A 45 -18.57 0.71 -10.92
CA GLU A 45 -17.55 1.67 -10.47
C GLU A 45 -18.11 3.09 -10.27
N LYS A 46 -19.43 3.22 -10.04
CA LYS A 46 -20.12 4.51 -9.98
C LYS A 46 -19.60 5.42 -8.86
N SER A 47 -19.19 4.81 -7.77
CA SER A 47 -18.64 5.42 -6.56
C SER A 47 -17.22 4.90 -6.30
N ALA A 48 -16.39 4.78 -7.34
CA ALA A 48 -15.00 4.41 -7.20
C ALA A 48 -14.27 5.36 -6.22
N ILE A 49 -13.53 4.76 -5.29
CA ILE A 49 -12.71 5.45 -4.29
C ILE A 49 -11.31 5.69 -4.88
N ALA A 50 -10.75 4.68 -5.53
CA ALA A 50 -9.45 4.73 -6.18
C ALA A 50 -9.36 3.71 -7.32
N THR A 51 -8.51 3.98 -8.31
CA THR A 51 -8.24 3.08 -9.45
C THR A 51 -6.73 2.93 -9.64
N TYR A 52 -6.31 1.68 -9.86
CA TYR A 52 -4.91 1.30 -10.03
C TYR A 52 -4.75 0.45 -11.29
N THR A 53 -3.70 0.73 -12.06
CA THR A 53 -3.55 0.21 -13.44
C THR A 53 -2.11 -0.17 -13.79
N THR A 54 -1.20 -0.29 -12.80
CA THR A 54 0.22 -0.54 -13.10
C THR A 54 0.50 -2.01 -13.44
N GLY A 55 -0.36 -2.93 -13.01
CA GLY A 55 -0.12 -4.39 -13.09
C GLY A 55 0.72 -4.93 -11.94
N ASN A 56 1.19 -4.06 -11.04
CA ASN A 56 1.96 -4.41 -9.84
C ASN A 56 1.67 -3.38 -8.73
N ASP A 57 0.41 -3.27 -8.32
CA ASP A 57 -0.04 -2.22 -7.41
C ASP A 57 0.15 -2.63 -5.96
N SER A 58 0.78 -1.76 -5.17
CA SER A 58 0.94 -1.91 -3.72
C SER A 58 0.00 -0.94 -3.00
N ILE A 59 -0.99 -1.48 -2.27
CA ILE A 59 -2.04 -0.72 -1.60
C ILE A 59 -1.94 -0.96 -0.10
N THR A 60 -1.53 0.06 0.65
CA THR A 60 -1.48 -0.01 2.12
C THR A 60 -2.87 0.19 2.72
N ILE A 61 -3.26 -0.69 3.64
CA ILE A 61 -4.50 -0.61 4.40
C ILE A 61 -4.35 0.47 5.47
N LYS A 62 -5.01 1.62 5.28
CA LYS A 62 -4.84 2.79 6.16
C LYS A 62 -5.84 2.85 7.32
N THR A 63 -6.98 2.16 7.20
CA THR A 63 -8.06 2.20 8.18
C THR A 63 -8.58 0.80 8.48
N ALA A 64 -9.04 0.60 9.71
CA ALA A 64 -9.75 -0.62 10.07
C ALA A 64 -11.14 -0.61 9.43
N GLY A 65 -11.72 -1.80 9.26
CA GLY A 65 -12.98 -2.03 8.57
C GLY A 65 -12.80 -2.81 7.28
N THR A 66 -13.87 -2.86 6.49
CA THR A 66 -13.91 -3.65 5.26
C THR A 66 -13.61 -2.79 4.04
N HIS A 67 -12.62 -3.22 3.26
CA HIS A 67 -12.23 -2.64 1.99
C HIS A 67 -12.64 -3.56 0.85
N TYR A 68 -13.16 -2.99 -0.24
CA TYR A 68 -13.69 -3.74 -1.37
C TYR A 68 -12.94 -3.38 -2.64
N TYR A 69 -12.40 -4.40 -3.31
CA TYR A 69 -11.68 -4.25 -4.56
C TYR A 69 -12.31 -5.10 -5.65
N LEU A 70 -12.36 -4.60 -6.88
CA LEU A 70 -12.84 -5.32 -8.06
C LEU A 70 -12.04 -4.98 -9.30
N CYS A 71 -12.13 -5.83 -10.32
CA CYS A 71 -11.70 -5.47 -11.67
C CYS A 71 -12.87 -4.84 -12.43
N GLY A 72 -12.60 -3.68 -13.02
CA GLY A 72 -13.56 -2.87 -13.77
C GLY A 72 -13.75 -3.26 -15.24
N PHE A 73 -12.90 -4.14 -15.76
CA PHE A 73 -13.05 -4.62 -17.13
C PHE A 73 -14.38 -5.37 -17.31
N PRO A 74 -15.09 -5.17 -18.44
CA PRO A 74 -16.42 -5.73 -18.64
C PRO A 74 -16.50 -7.23 -18.36
N GLY A 75 -17.41 -7.60 -17.44
CA GLY A 75 -17.67 -9.00 -17.06
C GLY A 75 -16.72 -9.58 -16.01
N HIS A 76 -15.56 -8.97 -15.75
CA HIS A 76 -14.53 -9.54 -14.87
C HIS A 76 -14.99 -9.62 -13.41
N CYS A 77 -15.55 -8.55 -12.86
CA CYS A 77 -16.13 -8.59 -11.51
C CYS A 77 -17.25 -9.63 -11.39
N SER A 78 -18.13 -9.71 -12.39
CA SER A 78 -19.30 -10.61 -12.38
C SER A 78 -18.91 -12.09 -12.39
N ILE A 79 -17.77 -12.44 -12.98
CA ILE A 79 -17.22 -13.81 -12.95
C ILE A 79 -16.33 -14.07 -11.72
N GLY A 80 -16.28 -13.13 -10.78
CA GLY A 80 -15.64 -13.31 -9.48
C GLY A 80 -14.30 -12.62 -9.31
N GLN A 81 -13.84 -11.75 -10.25
CA GLN A 81 -12.62 -10.96 -10.06
C GLN A 81 -12.87 -9.76 -9.14
N LYS A 82 -13.12 -10.07 -7.86
CA LYS A 82 -13.37 -9.12 -6.78
C LYS A 82 -12.97 -9.73 -5.43
N VAL A 83 -12.55 -8.90 -4.50
CA VAL A 83 -12.15 -9.34 -3.15
C VAL A 83 -12.63 -8.37 -2.08
N GLU A 84 -13.05 -8.95 -0.95
CA GLU A 84 -13.35 -8.24 0.29
C GLU A 84 -12.20 -8.46 1.28
N ILE A 85 -11.69 -7.37 1.86
CA ILE A 85 -10.59 -7.35 2.82
C ILE A 85 -11.09 -6.76 4.13
N ALA A 86 -11.32 -7.63 5.12
CA ALA A 86 -11.66 -7.21 6.48
C ALA A 86 -10.37 -6.96 7.28
N ALA A 87 -10.09 -5.69 7.58
CA ALA A 87 -8.91 -5.28 8.33
C ALA A 87 -9.25 -4.88 9.76
N SER A 88 -8.50 -5.43 10.71
CA SER A 88 -8.54 -5.01 12.12
C SER A 88 -7.58 -3.85 12.38
N ALA A 89 -7.59 -3.31 13.59
CA ALA A 89 -6.65 -2.26 14.00
C ALA A 89 -5.19 -2.68 13.77
N ALA A 90 -4.29 -1.70 13.67
CA ALA A 90 -2.87 -1.98 13.53
C ALA A 90 -2.40 -2.92 14.64
N LYS A 91 -1.47 -3.83 14.32
CA LYS A 91 -0.83 -4.64 15.37
C LYS A 91 -0.06 -3.69 16.30
N GLY A 92 -0.62 -3.44 17.48
CA GLY A 92 0.06 -2.64 18.48
C GLY A 92 1.32 -3.35 18.96
N THR A 93 2.40 -2.60 19.14
CA THR A 93 3.05 -2.67 20.45
C THR A 93 2.03 -2.17 21.46
N ALA A 94 1.80 -2.91 22.54
CA ALA A 94 0.80 -2.59 23.56
C ALA A 94 0.74 -1.08 23.87
N PRO A 95 -0.44 -0.48 24.10
CA PRO A 95 -0.51 0.87 24.63
C PRO A 95 0.29 0.86 25.94
N ALA A 96 1.29 1.73 26.08
CA ALA A 96 1.88 2.01 27.38
C ALA A 96 0.75 2.53 28.27
N SER A 97 0.24 1.69 29.17
CA SER A 97 -0.68 2.14 30.21
C SER A 97 0.06 3.10 31.13
N SER A 98 -0.54 4.28 31.29
CA SER A 98 -0.37 5.23 32.41
C SER A 98 0.96 5.96 32.58
N ALA A 99 0.95 7.24 32.20
CA ALA A 99 1.38 8.31 33.11
C ALA A 99 0.47 9.53 32.90
N ALA A 100 -0.39 9.81 33.90
CA ALA A 100 -1.13 11.05 34.02
C ALA A 100 -0.17 12.23 34.33
N PRO A 101 -0.54 13.49 34.05
CA PRO A 101 0.38 14.62 34.07
C PRO A 101 0.67 15.10 35.50
N SER A 102 1.88 15.59 35.74
CA SER A 102 2.20 16.38 36.94
C SER A 102 2.76 17.75 36.54
N PRO A 103 2.55 18.78 37.37
CA PRO A 103 2.40 20.17 36.92
C PRO A 103 3.73 20.91 36.75
N ALA A 104 3.67 22.00 35.99
CA ALA A 104 4.77 22.92 35.71
C ALA A 104 5.27 23.66 36.96
N SER A 105 6.56 24.03 36.96
CA SER A 105 7.03 25.28 37.57
C SER A 105 8.28 25.80 36.88
N SER A 106 8.24 27.11 36.68
CA SER A 106 9.15 27.98 35.94
C SER A 106 10.53 28.10 36.57
N GLY A 107 11.54 28.29 35.72
CA GLY A 107 12.85 28.82 36.10
C GLY A 107 13.43 29.58 34.92
N SER A 108 13.22 30.90 34.93
CA SER A 108 13.89 31.85 34.05
C SER A 108 15.37 31.93 34.43
N ASP A 109 16.27 31.89 33.45
CA ASP A 109 17.50 32.65 33.59
C ASP A 109 18.00 33.17 32.23
N THR A 110 18.47 34.40 32.28
CA THR A 110 18.82 35.28 31.16
C THR A 110 20.32 35.20 30.90
N GLY A 111 20.73 35.10 29.63
CA GLY A 111 22.16 35.10 29.25
C GLY A 111 22.37 35.50 27.79
N SER A 112 22.92 36.69 27.60
CA SER A 112 22.97 37.47 26.36
C SER A 112 24.03 37.04 25.32
N ALA A 113 23.63 37.13 24.04
CA ALA A 113 24.35 37.56 22.82
C ALA A 113 25.76 37.05 22.46
N SER A 114 25.93 36.54 21.23
CA SER A 114 26.46 37.31 20.09
C SER A 114 26.56 36.48 18.79
N ALA A 115 26.21 37.13 17.68
CA ALA A 115 26.43 36.67 16.30
C ALA A 115 27.93 36.86 15.90
N PRO A 116 28.42 36.25 14.79
CA PRO A 116 28.11 36.76 13.44
C PRO A 116 27.90 35.69 12.36
N ALA A 117 27.33 36.13 11.23
CA ALA A 117 27.30 35.43 9.94
C ALA A 117 28.70 35.37 9.29
N PRO A 118 28.91 34.49 8.30
CA PRO A 118 28.89 35.00 6.93
C PRO A 118 28.25 34.10 5.88
N GLN A 119 28.05 34.73 4.72
CA GLN A 119 27.46 34.31 3.47
C GLN A 119 28.31 33.29 2.70
N GLY A 120 27.68 32.58 1.76
CA GLY A 120 28.37 32.23 0.51
C GLY A 120 28.00 30.90 -0.13
N GLU A 121 27.44 31.02 -1.33
CA GLU A 121 27.69 30.14 -2.48
C GLU A 121 26.80 28.89 -2.64
N GLY A 122 25.91 29.03 -3.63
CA GLY A 122 25.13 27.94 -4.17
C GLY A 122 25.99 26.94 -4.93
N TYR A 123 25.58 25.68 -4.83
CA TYR A 123 25.93 24.63 -5.75
C TYR A 123 24.65 23.88 -6.12
N THR A 124 24.11 24.21 -7.29
CA THR A 124 23.31 23.28 -8.09
C THR A 124 24.27 22.36 -8.84
N PRO A 125 24.18 21.03 -8.66
CA PRO A 125 24.62 20.12 -9.71
C PRO A 125 23.40 19.64 -10.49
N GLU A 126 23.24 20.30 -11.63
CA GLU A 126 22.81 19.82 -12.94
C GLU A 126 22.47 18.31 -13.05
N LEU A 127 21.26 18.08 -13.55
CA LEU A 127 20.70 16.84 -14.04
C LEU A 127 21.58 16.21 -15.14
N LYS A 128 22.42 15.22 -14.78
CA LYS A 128 23.08 14.37 -15.78
C LYS A 128 22.29 13.09 -16.00
N ARG A 129 21.28 13.17 -16.88
CA ARG A 129 20.66 11.99 -17.51
C ARG A 129 21.72 11.29 -18.36
N GLN A 130 22.13 10.10 -17.96
CA GLN A 130 22.84 9.16 -18.84
C GLN A 130 21.96 7.94 -19.08
N PRO A 131 21.84 7.45 -20.33
CA PRO A 131 21.02 6.30 -20.65
C PRO A 131 21.71 5.02 -20.14
N VAL A 132 21.10 4.36 -19.16
CA VAL A 132 21.49 3.02 -18.78
C VAL A 132 20.96 2.08 -19.85
N ALA A 133 21.86 1.49 -20.65
CA ALA A 133 21.52 0.47 -21.62
C ALA A 133 20.91 -0.74 -20.90
N VAL A 134 19.60 -0.94 -21.03
CA VAL A 134 18.93 -2.15 -20.55
C VAL A 134 19.28 -3.29 -21.50
N ARG A 135 20.25 -4.12 -21.11
CA ARG A 135 20.46 -5.41 -21.76
C ARG A 135 19.29 -6.33 -21.40
N VAL A 136 18.44 -6.61 -22.38
CA VAL A 136 17.40 -7.64 -22.28
C VAL A 136 18.11 -9.00 -22.21
N PHE A 137 18.24 -9.54 -21.01
CA PHE A 137 18.49 -10.98 -20.85
C PHE A 137 17.15 -11.70 -20.98
N GLN A 138 16.89 -12.21 -22.17
CA GLN A 138 15.84 -13.18 -22.43
C GLN A 138 16.21 -14.47 -21.69
N ARG A 139 15.74 -14.62 -20.44
CA ARG A 139 15.81 -15.89 -19.72
C ARG A 139 14.48 -16.63 -19.85
N LEU A 140 14.59 -17.77 -20.53
CA LEU A 140 13.62 -18.84 -20.66
C LEU A 140 12.86 -19.13 -19.36
N HIS A 141 11.56 -19.41 -19.53
CA HIS A 141 10.65 -19.95 -18.54
C HIS A 141 11.26 -20.98 -17.61
N ARG A 142 11.17 -20.73 -16.29
CA ARG A 142 10.87 -21.73 -15.25
C ARG A 142 10.67 -21.04 -13.89
N ARG A 143 9.40 -21.04 -13.45
CA ARG A 143 8.87 -20.71 -12.11
C ARG A 143 8.86 -19.22 -11.73
N PRO A 144 7.70 -18.63 -11.36
CA PRO A 144 7.73 -17.46 -10.52
C PRO A 144 8.13 -17.91 -9.11
N ALA A 145 9.40 -17.73 -8.76
CA ALA A 145 9.80 -17.63 -7.37
C ALA A 145 9.37 -16.24 -6.89
N VAL A 146 8.51 -16.15 -5.88
CA VAL A 146 8.50 -14.99 -4.99
C VAL A 146 8.34 -15.50 -3.56
N LEU A 147 9.47 -15.81 -2.95
CA LEU A 147 9.68 -15.70 -1.51
C LEU A 147 9.67 -14.20 -1.19
N MET A 148 8.77 -13.74 -0.30
CA MET A 148 8.96 -12.46 0.40
C MET A 148 8.51 -12.62 1.85
N ALA A 149 9.49 -12.69 2.74
CA ALA A 149 9.34 -12.46 4.17
C ALA A 149 10.02 -11.12 4.48
N VAL A 150 9.40 -10.27 5.30
CA VAL A 150 10.08 -9.24 6.12
C VAL A 150 9.18 -8.83 7.29
N ALA A 151 9.82 -8.41 8.38
CA ALA A 151 9.23 -8.16 9.69
C ALA A 151 8.50 -6.80 9.79
N GLY A 152 7.29 -6.78 10.38
CA GLY A 152 6.49 -5.57 10.62
C GLY A 152 5.81 -5.02 9.35
N ALA A 153 4.48 -4.83 9.38
CA ALA A 153 3.60 -4.63 8.21
C ALA A 153 3.77 -5.72 7.14
N GLY A 154 2.82 -6.67 7.09
CA GLY A 154 2.90 -7.79 6.15
C GLY A 154 2.58 -7.36 4.72
N VAL A 155 3.36 -7.85 3.75
CA VAL A 155 2.93 -7.84 2.34
C VAL A 155 2.07 -9.07 2.09
N VAL A 156 0.84 -8.86 1.64
CA VAL A 156 -0.11 -9.90 1.29
C VAL A 156 -0.34 -9.85 -0.22
N ALA A 157 0.15 -10.86 -0.93
CA ALA A 157 0.09 -10.89 -2.40
C ALA A 157 -1.14 -11.64 -2.94
N LEU A 158 -1.72 -11.08 -4.00
CA LEU A 158 -2.80 -11.64 -4.80
C LEU A 158 -2.33 -11.76 -6.26
N ILE A 159 -2.53 -12.92 -6.86
CA ILE A 159 -2.51 -13.06 -8.32
C ILE A 159 -3.89 -12.61 -8.76
N TRP A 160 -3.95 -11.50 -9.49
CA TRP A 160 -5.19 -10.79 -9.76
C TRP A 160 -5.69 -11.04 -11.18
#